data_AF-A0A066Z0D8-F1
#
_entry.id   AF-A0A066Z0D8-F1
#
_cell.length_a   1.000
_cell.length_b   1.000
_cell.length_c   1.000
_cell.angle_alpha   90.00
_cell.angle_beta   90.00
_cell.angle_gamma   90.00
#
_symmetry.space_group_name_H-M   'P 1'
#
loop_
_entity.id
_entity.type
_entity.pdbx_description
1 polymer ?
#
loop_
_entity_poly.entity_id
_entity_poly.type
_entity_poly.pdbx_seq_one_letter_code
_entity_poly.pdbx_strand_id
1 'polypeptide(L)'
;MRAAVRLWARRAAAAALALLTGCSGGDRPSGDTAPPVSRAQLAVSPGDGAQGVGVDGTVRVTVAQGRLLSVRLTDDRGTPVPGTLTADATGWTPDGRLATATAYTLDATAEDAAGLRAVQHAAFATAVPAHTFVAFYTPEDGSTVGVGMPVSLRFSRPIENRAAVEAGIAVSSDPPLEIAGHWFGDQRLDFRPRSYWPAGTKVTLALRLKDVEAAPGHLGTQTKDVHFTVGRAQIATVDLDRHTMTVRQDNRLLRTLDISGGSPEHSTYLGVMVVSERFEVTRMNSQTVGLGDEYDIKDVPHALRLTASGTFLHGNYWTDRAVFGAANTSHGCIGLPDTQGGGAGTPAGWLYQHTLVGDVVEVRGSHGDRVAPDNGLNGWNLPWSQWTVGRTAAVH
;
A
#
# COMPACT_ATOMS: atom_id res chain seq x y z
N MET A 1 4.94 -19.03 -1.68
CA MET A 1 3.96 -19.66 -0.76
C MET A 1 2.75 -20.06 -1.59
N ARG A 2 2.42 -21.35 -1.63
CA ARG A 2 1.42 -21.92 -2.54
C ARG A 2 0.01 -21.49 -2.10
N ALA A 3 -0.74 -20.91 -3.04
CA ALA A 3 -2.10 -20.43 -2.82
C ALA A 3 -3.04 -21.60 -2.51
N ALA A 4 -3.77 -21.50 -1.40
CA ALA A 4 -4.81 -22.45 -1.03
C ALA A 4 -6.07 -22.18 -1.85
N VAL A 5 -6.31 -23.03 -2.86
CA VAL A 5 -7.58 -23.12 -3.58
C VAL A 5 -8.62 -23.70 -2.60
N ARG A 6 -9.57 -22.88 -2.16
CA ARG A 6 -10.71 -23.35 -1.34
C ARG A 6 -11.75 -23.97 -2.28
N LEU A 7 -11.83 -25.30 -2.26
CA LEU A 7 -12.95 -26.03 -2.87
C LEU A 7 -14.26 -25.66 -2.16
N TRP A 8 -15.27 -25.27 -2.94
CA TRP A 8 -16.63 -25.07 -2.45
C TRP A 8 -17.33 -26.41 -2.29
N ALA A 9 -17.72 -26.73 -1.05
CA ALA A 9 -18.54 -27.89 -0.74
C ALA A 9 -20.00 -27.64 -1.14
N ARG A 10 -20.52 -28.47 -2.05
CA ARG A 10 -21.95 -28.55 -2.39
C ARG A 10 -22.74 -29.06 -1.19
N ARG A 11 -23.63 -28.26 -0.62
CA ARG A 11 -24.67 -28.76 0.31
C ARG A 11 -25.84 -29.27 -0.51
N ALA A 12 -25.88 -30.59 -0.71
CA ALA A 12 -27.07 -31.29 -1.19
C ALA A 12 -28.03 -31.49 0.00
N ALA A 13 -29.22 -30.91 -0.06
CA ALA A 13 -30.31 -31.24 0.85
C ALA A 13 -31.01 -32.49 0.32
N ALA A 14 -30.78 -33.63 0.98
CA ALA A 14 -31.42 -34.90 0.66
C ALA A 14 -32.81 -34.99 1.30
N ALA A 15 -33.75 -35.52 0.51
CA ALA A 15 -35.14 -35.75 0.83
C ALA A 15 -35.34 -36.78 1.96
N ALA A 16 -36.34 -36.54 2.81
CA ALA A 16 -36.93 -37.54 3.69
C ALA A 16 -38.31 -37.94 3.14
N LEU A 17 -38.37 -39.13 2.53
CA LEU A 17 -39.60 -39.82 2.14
C LEU A 17 -40.14 -40.55 3.38
N ALA A 18 -41.33 -40.18 3.86
CA ALA A 18 -42.08 -40.96 4.85
C ALA A 18 -43.28 -41.62 4.17
N LEU A 19 -43.22 -42.95 4.05
CA LEU A 19 -44.32 -43.82 3.64
C LEU A 19 -45.28 -44.00 4.82
N LEU A 20 -46.57 -43.69 4.63
CA LEU A 20 -47.66 -44.16 5.47
C LEU A 20 -48.72 -44.81 4.56
N THR A 21 -48.99 -46.09 4.81
CA THR A 21 -50.04 -46.88 4.19
C THR A 21 -51.18 -47.10 5.18
N GLY A 22 -52.42 -47.12 4.65
CA GLY A 22 -53.66 -47.56 5.31
C GLY A 22 -54.63 -46.42 5.63
N CYS A 23 -55.94 -46.46 5.37
CA CYS A 23 -56.82 -47.36 4.61
C CYS A 23 -58.20 -46.67 4.46
N SER A 24 -58.99 -47.17 3.51
CA SER A 24 -60.46 -47.07 3.36
C SER A 24 -61.03 -45.88 2.58
N GLY A 25 -62.03 -46.22 1.76
CA GLY A 25 -62.48 -45.47 0.61
C GLY A 25 -63.29 -44.22 0.89
N GLY A 26 -63.28 -43.37 -0.13
CA GLY A 26 -64.07 -42.15 -0.23
C GLY A 26 -63.56 -41.40 -1.47
N ASP A 27 -64.46 -41.19 -2.43
CA ASP A 27 -64.21 -40.51 -3.70
C ASP A 27 -63.28 -39.31 -3.56
N ARG A 28 -62.16 -39.31 -4.30
CA ARG A 28 -61.31 -38.13 -4.48
C ARG A 28 -61.40 -37.67 -5.94
N PRO A 29 -61.64 -36.38 -6.21
CA PRO A 29 -61.65 -35.86 -7.56
C PRO A 29 -60.24 -35.93 -8.15
N SER A 30 -60.14 -36.47 -9.36
CA SER A 30 -58.96 -36.35 -10.22
C SER A 30 -58.71 -34.87 -10.51
N GLY A 31 -57.64 -34.32 -9.96
CA GLY A 31 -57.27 -32.92 -10.11
C GLY A 31 -55.82 -32.67 -9.74
N ASP A 32 -54.91 -33.51 -10.21
CA ASP A 32 -53.47 -33.30 -10.07
C ASP A 32 -53.00 -32.38 -11.20
N THR A 33 -53.50 -31.14 -11.21
CA THR A 33 -52.92 -30.07 -12.04
C THR A 33 -51.65 -29.59 -11.35
N ALA A 34 -50.50 -29.96 -11.90
CA ALA A 34 -49.21 -29.41 -11.50
C ALA A 34 -49.29 -27.87 -11.40
N PRO A 35 -48.66 -27.25 -10.40
CA PRO A 35 -48.71 -25.80 -10.25
C PRO A 35 -48.22 -25.11 -11.54
N PRO A 36 -48.86 -24.00 -11.96
CA PRO A 36 -48.54 -23.34 -13.21
C PRO A 36 -47.09 -22.82 -13.19
N VAL A 37 -46.30 -23.22 -14.18
CA VAL A 37 -44.91 -22.77 -14.36
C VAL A 37 -44.86 -21.61 -15.34
N SER A 38 -43.98 -20.64 -15.08
CA SER A 38 -43.78 -19.49 -15.96
C SER A 38 -43.29 -19.93 -17.34
N ARG A 39 -43.77 -19.26 -18.39
CA ARG A 39 -43.27 -19.40 -19.76
C ARG A 39 -42.07 -18.49 -20.06
N ALA A 40 -41.70 -17.58 -19.15
CA ALA A 40 -40.57 -16.69 -19.34
C ALA A 40 -39.27 -17.50 -19.40
N GLN A 41 -38.53 -17.35 -20.50
CA GLN A 41 -37.26 -18.05 -20.73
C GLN A 41 -36.10 -17.08 -20.49
N LEU A 42 -35.49 -17.19 -19.30
CA LEU A 42 -34.30 -16.41 -18.96
C LEU A 42 -33.05 -17.03 -19.58
N ALA A 43 -32.23 -16.20 -20.22
CA ALA A 43 -30.90 -16.57 -20.66
C ALA A 43 -29.88 -15.61 -20.02
N VAL A 44 -28.88 -16.20 -19.35
CA VAL A 44 -27.79 -15.48 -18.71
C VAL A 44 -26.50 -15.86 -19.41
N SER A 45 -25.77 -14.84 -19.86
CA SER A 45 -24.40 -14.97 -20.36
C SER A 45 -23.50 -14.12 -19.47
N PRO A 46 -22.37 -14.64 -18.99
CA PRO A 46 -21.92 -16.03 -19.09
C PRO A 46 -22.79 -16.97 -18.24
N GLY A 47 -22.77 -18.27 -18.58
CA GLY A 47 -23.52 -19.29 -17.83
C GLY A 47 -22.96 -19.55 -16.43
N ASP A 48 -23.75 -20.23 -15.60
CA ASP A 48 -23.36 -20.60 -14.24
C ASP A 48 -22.08 -21.46 -14.22
N GLY A 49 -21.16 -21.12 -13.31
CA GLY A 49 -19.85 -21.73 -13.16
C GLY A 49 -18.77 -21.22 -14.12
N ALA A 50 -19.07 -20.29 -15.04
CA ALA A 50 -18.10 -19.82 -16.04
C ALA A 50 -16.84 -19.21 -15.41
N GLN A 51 -15.69 -19.45 -16.04
CA GLN A 51 -14.38 -18.97 -15.61
C GLN A 51 -13.71 -18.18 -16.74
N GLY A 52 -12.79 -17.29 -16.41
CA GLY A 52 -12.03 -16.54 -17.42
C GLY A 52 -12.90 -15.58 -18.22
N VAL A 53 -14.02 -15.13 -17.65
CA VAL A 53 -14.99 -14.27 -18.34
C VAL A 53 -14.36 -12.93 -18.68
N GLY A 54 -14.53 -12.49 -19.93
CA GLY A 54 -14.11 -11.16 -20.37
C GLY A 54 -14.76 -10.07 -19.53
N VAL A 55 -13.99 -9.03 -19.21
CA VAL A 55 -14.46 -7.93 -18.35
C VAL A 55 -15.25 -6.86 -19.13
N ASP A 56 -15.23 -6.92 -20.46
CA ASP A 56 -15.85 -5.96 -21.35
C ASP A 56 -16.98 -6.64 -22.15
N GLY A 57 -18.21 -6.10 -22.04
CA GLY A 57 -19.36 -6.45 -22.88
C GLY A 57 -19.85 -7.90 -22.86
N THR A 58 -19.30 -8.75 -21.98
CA THR A 58 -19.53 -10.21 -21.99
C THR A 58 -20.77 -10.62 -21.17
N VAL A 59 -21.13 -9.82 -20.16
CA VAL A 59 -22.25 -10.12 -19.27
C VAL A 59 -23.55 -9.52 -19.79
N ARG A 60 -24.57 -10.35 -19.94
CA ARG A 60 -25.90 -9.99 -20.42
C ARG A 60 -26.95 -10.93 -19.87
N VAL A 61 -28.11 -10.38 -19.53
CA VAL A 61 -29.33 -11.16 -19.27
C VAL A 61 -30.34 -10.83 -20.35
N THR A 62 -31.02 -11.84 -20.87
CA THR A 62 -32.19 -11.66 -21.75
C THR A 62 -33.35 -12.53 -21.29
N VAL A 63 -34.57 -12.15 -21.68
CA VAL A 63 -35.77 -12.97 -21.48
C VAL A 63 -36.56 -13.07 -22.78
N ALA A 64 -37.01 -14.28 -23.10
CA ALA A 64 -38.05 -14.51 -24.12
C ALA A 64 -39.38 -14.86 -23.45
N GLN A 65 -40.50 -14.51 -24.11
CA GLN A 65 -41.86 -14.79 -23.60
C GLN A 65 -42.17 -14.17 -22.23
N GLY A 66 -41.54 -13.05 -21.90
CA GLY A 66 -41.74 -12.33 -20.65
C GLY A 66 -40.97 -11.01 -20.63
N ARG A 67 -40.92 -10.39 -19.45
CA ARG A 67 -40.13 -9.18 -19.16
C ARG A 67 -39.30 -9.36 -17.90
N LEU A 68 -38.13 -8.73 -17.85
CA LEU A 68 -37.28 -8.67 -16.67
C LEU A 68 -37.92 -7.72 -15.65
N LEU A 69 -38.00 -8.18 -14.40
CA LEU A 69 -38.42 -7.37 -13.26
C LEU A 69 -37.22 -6.81 -12.51
N SER A 70 -36.19 -7.63 -12.33
CA SER A 70 -34.97 -7.26 -11.62
C SER A 70 -33.80 -8.08 -12.10
N VAL A 71 -32.63 -7.43 -12.15
CA VAL A 71 -31.34 -8.08 -12.31
C VAL A 71 -30.40 -7.49 -11.28
N ARG A 72 -29.78 -8.34 -10.48
CA ARG A 72 -28.78 -7.95 -9.48
C ARG A 72 -27.50 -8.70 -9.76
N LEU A 73 -26.46 -7.96 -10.12
CA LEU A 73 -25.09 -8.45 -10.22
C LEU A 73 -24.30 -7.92 -9.03
N THR A 74 -23.60 -8.78 -8.29
CA THR A 74 -22.77 -8.40 -7.13
C THR A 74 -21.40 -9.03 -7.22
N ASP A 75 -20.37 -8.31 -6.78
CA ASP A 75 -19.00 -8.82 -6.67
C ASP A 75 -18.81 -9.72 -5.44
N ASP A 76 -17.58 -10.22 -5.25
CA ASP A 76 -17.17 -11.09 -4.15
C ASP A 76 -17.20 -10.43 -2.76
N ARG A 77 -17.39 -9.11 -2.69
CA ARG A 77 -17.61 -8.34 -1.46
C ARG A 77 -19.08 -7.99 -1.23
N GLY A 78 -19.97 -8.40 -2.14
CA GLY A 78 -21.39 -8.07 -2.10
C GLY A 78 -21.72 -6.66 -2.64
N THR A 79 -20.77 -5.98 -3.27
CA THR A 79 -20.99 -4.67 -3.89
C THR A 79 -21.83 -4.83 -5.15
N PRO A 80 -22.97 -4.13 -5.29
CA PRO A 80 -23.77 -4.16 -6.51
C PRO A 80 -23.02 -3.54 -7.69
N VAL A 81 -23.09 -4.19 -8.84
CA VAL A 81 -22.62 -3.65 -10.13
C VAL A 81 -23.79 -2.93 -10.80
N PRO A 82 -23.66 -1.62 -11.09
CA PRO A 82 -24.66 -0.88 -11.86
C PRO A 82 -24.88 -1.52 -13.24
N GLY A 83 -26.14 -1.54 -13.66
CA GLY A 83 -26.50 -2.01 -14.99
C GLY A 83 -27.89 -1.55 -15.39
N THR A 84 -28.09 -1.46 -16.69
CA THR A 84 -29.29 -0.88 -17.29
C THR A 84 -30.16 -1.97 -17.93
N LEU A 85 -31.46 -1.91 -17.63
CA LEU A 85 -32.49 -2.65 -18.35
C LEU A 85 -32.78 -1.96 -19.69
N THR A 86 -33.02 -2.74 -20.74
CA THR A 86 -33.52 -2.20 -22.01
C THR A 86 -34.91 -1.61 -21.82
N ALA A 87 -35.30 -0.64 -22.67
CA ALA A 87 -36.57 0.07 -22.54
C ALA A 87 -37.81 -0.85 -22.65
N ASP A 88 -37.68 -1.95 -23.39
CA ASP A 88 -38.69 -3.01 -23.51
C ASP A 88 -38.63 -4.06 -22.39
N ALA A 89 -37.69 -3.90 -21.43
CA ALA A 89 -37.43 -4.81 -20.33
C ALA A 89 -37.12 -6.26 -20.76
N THR A 90 -36.62 -6.49 -21.98
CA THR A 90 -36.25 -7.83 -22.45
C THR A 90 -34.77 -8.16 -22.24
N GLY A 91 -33.95 -7.17 -21.90
CA GLY A 91 -32.51 -7.33 -21.70
C GLY A 91 -31.93 -6.47 -20.58
N TRP A 92 -30.76 -6.88 -20.08
CA TRP A 92 -29.96 -6.15 -19.11
C TRP A 92 -28.47 -6.32 -19.40
N THR A 93 -27.68 -5.26 -19.19
CA THR A 93 -26.21 -5.29 -19.26
C THR A 93 -25.60 -4.39 -18.18
N PRO A 94 -24.40 -4.71 -17.66
CA PRO A 94 -23.68 -3.81 -16.76
C PRO A 94 -23.34 -2.49 -17.47
N ASP A 95 -23.34 -1.39 -16.74
CA ASP A 95 -23.08 -0.05 -17.29
C ASP A 95 -21.60 0.21 -17.57
N GLY A 96 -20.72 -0.60 -16.98
CA GLY A 96 -19.28 -0.46 -17.08
C GLY A 96 -18.55 -1.79 -17.10
N ARG A 97 -17.23 -1.69 -17.21
CA ARG A 97 -16.30 -2.80 -17.19
C ARG A 97 -16.33 -3.49 -15.82
N LEU A 98 -16.29 -4.82 -15.83
CA LEU A 98 -16.16 -5.61 -14.60
C LEU A 98 -14.72 -5.63 -14.09
N ALA A 99 -14.55 -5.86 -12.80
CA ALA A 99 -13.24 -6.01 -12.19
C ALA A 99 -12.60 -7.34 -12.61
N THR A 100 -11.30 -7.33 -12.92
CA THR A 100 -10.57 -8.57 -13.25
C THR A 100 -10.38 -9.43 -12.01
N ALA A 101 -10.13 -10.74 -12.19
CA ALA A 101 -9.89 -11.70 -11.11
C ALA A 101 -10.93 -11.64 -9.97
N THR A 102 -12.20 -11.39 -10.32
CA THR A 102 -13.30 -11.18 -9.36
C THR A 102 -14.38 -12.22 -9.60
N ALA A 103 -14.91 -12.81 -8.51
CA ALA A 103 -16.09 -13.65 -8.57
C ALA A 103 -17.35 -12.78 -8.51
N TYR A 104 -18.36 -13.15 -9.28
CA TYR A 104 -19.63 -12.46 -9.37
C TYR A 104 -20.80 -13.42 -9.19
N THR A 105 -21.87 -12.91 -8.60
CA THR A 105 -23.17 -13.58 -8.51
C THR A 105 -24.24 -12.73 -9.18
N LEU A 106 -25.04 -13.37 -10.03
CA LEU A 106 -26.13 -12.75 -10.78
C LEU A 106 -27.44 -13.42 -10.42
N ASP A 107 -28.40 -12.61 -9.98
CA ASP A 107 -29.79 -13.01 -9.74
C ASP A 107 -30.71 -12.23 -10.68
N ALA A 108 -31.44 -12.95 -11.53
CA ALA A 108 -32.41 -12.37 -12.46
C ALA A 108 -33.81 -12.92 -12.18
N THR A 109 -34.80 -12.02 -12.17
CA THR A 109 -36.22 -12.36 -12.07
C THR A 109 -36.95 -11.83 -13.28
N ALA A 110 -37.74 -12.68 -13.92
CA ALA A 110 -38.64 -12.35 -15.01
C ALA A 110 -40.09 -12.74 -14.70
N GLU A 111 -41.02 -12.18 -15.46
CA GLU A 111 -42.44 -12.47 -15.39
C GLU A 111 -43.00 -12.67 -16.81
N ASP A 112 -43.86 -13.66 -16.98
CA ASP A 112 -44.59 -13.90 -18.23
C ASP A 112 -45.91 -13.12 -18.30
N ALA A 113 -46.63 -13.25 -19.43
CA ALA A 113 -47.92 -12.57 -19.61
C ALA A 113 -49.02 -13.03 -18.64
N ALA A 114 -48.85 -14.16 -17.94
CA ALA A 114 -49.78 -14.68 -16.94
C ALA A 114 -49.40 -14.23 -15.51
N GLY A 115 -48.36 -13.41 -15.34
CA GLY A 115 -47.88 -12.95 -14.04
C GLY A 115 -47.04 -13.99 -13.30
N LEU A 116 -46.66 -15.10 -13.94
CA LEU A 116 -45.87 -16.16 -13.33
C LEU A 116 -44.38 -15.81 -13.43
N ARG A 117 -43.66 -16.01 -12.32
CA ARG A 117 -42.24 -15.63 -12.22
C ARG A 117 -41.31 -16.76 -12.63
N ALA A 118 -40.25 -16.40 -13.34
CA ALA A 118 -39.07 -17.21 -13.56
C ALA A 118 -37.89 -16.55 -12.84
N VAL A 119 -37.05 -17.35 -12.19
CA VAL A 119 -35.83 -16.87 -11.52
C VAL A 119 -34.65 -17.65 -12.06
N GLN A 120 -33.56 -16.95 -12.34
CA GLN A 120 -32.30 -17.54 -12.77
C GLN A 120 -31.18 -17.01 -11.86
N HIS A 121 -30.38 -17.95 -11.36
CA HIS A 121 -29.14 -17.66 -10.64
C HIS A 121 -27.95 -18.09 -11.51
N ALA A 122 -26.86 -17.32 -11.47
CA ALA A 122 -25.59 -17.70 -12.06
C ALA A 122 -24.43 -17.13 -11.24
N ALA A 123 -23.37 -17.91 -11.08
CA ALA A 123 -22.09 -17.45 -10.57
C ALA A 123 -21.01 -17.58 -11.66
N PHE A 124 -20.10 -16.63 -11.75
CA PHE A 124 -18.97 -16.68 -12.68
C PHE A 124 -17.76 -15.93 -12.16
N ALA A 125 -16.58 -16.17 -12.74
CA ALA A 125 -15.36 -15.44 -12.40
C ALA A 125 -14.72 -14.81 -13.65
N THR A 126 -14.29 -13.56 -13.50
CA THR A 126 -13.61 -12.82 -14.57
C THR A 126 -12.16 -13.29 -14.77
N ALA A 127 -11.62 -12.98 -15.95
CA ALA A 127 -10.24 -13.33 -16.31
C ALA A 127 -9.21 -12.75 -15.31
N VAL A 128 -8.17 -13.53 -15.05
CA VAL A 128 -7.03 -13.11 -14.23
C VAL A 128 -6.00 -12.43 -15.15
N PRO A 129 -5.51 -11.22 -14.81
CA PRO A 129 -4.47 -10.57 -15.60
C PRO A 129 -3.20 -11.42 -15.69
N ALA A 130 -2.61 -11.51 -16.89
CA ALA A 130 -1.38 -12.26 -17.10
C ALA A 130 -0.15 -11.60 -16.44
N HIS A 131 -0.16 -10.26 -16.38
CA HIS A 131 0.89 -9.47 -15.77
C HIS A 131 0.30 -8.46 -14.79
N THR A 132 0.92 -8.38 -13.61
CA THR A 132 0.44 -7.54 -12.52
C THR A 132 1.55 -6.71 -11.91
N PHE A 133 1.18 -5.59 -11.29
CA PHE A 133 2.08 -4.82 -10.43
C PHE A 133 1.40 -4.44 -9.11
N VAL A 134 2.24 -4.15 -8.12
CA VAL A 134 1.85 -3.60 -6.81
C VAL A 134 2.79 -2.47 -6.43
N ALA A 135 2.31 -1.55 -5.59
CA ALA A 135 3.10 -0.58 -4.84
C ALA A 135 3.36 -1.12 -3.42
N PHE A 136 4.64 -1.24 -3.06
CA PHE A 136 5.08 -1.26 -1.68
C PHE A 136 5.08 0.17 -1.16
N TYR A 137 4.59 0.39 0.05
CA TYR A 137 4.43 1.75 0.58
C TYR A 137 5.00 1.86 1.98
N THR A 138 5.47 3.06 2.31
CA THR A 138 5.80 3.49 3.67
C THR A 138 5.28 4.92 3.84
N PRO A 139 4.74 5.31 5.00
CA PRO A 139 4.60 4.53 6.25
C PRO A 139 3.61 3.37 6.19
N GLU A 140 3.71 2.41 7.11
CA GLU A 140 2.69 1.35 7.25
C GLU A 140 1.37 1.89 7.84
N ASP A 141 0.29 1.15 7.59
CA ASP A 141 -1.03 1.46 8.12
C ASP A 141 -1.06 1.38 9.65
N GLY A 142 -1.66 2.38 10.29
CA GLY A 142 -1.72 2.55 11.74
C GLY A 142 -0.44 3.08 12.40
N SER A 143 0.63 3.34 11.63
CA SER A 143 1.91 3.78 12.20
C SER A 143 1.89 5.23 12.71
N THR A 144 2.83 5.54 13.61
CA THR A 144 3.17 6.91 14.00
C THR A 144 4.62 7.21 13.61
N VAL A 145 4.82 8.29 12.87
CA VAL A 145 6.12 8.64 12.26
C VAL A 145 6.55 10.07 12.60
N GLY A 146 7.83 10.38 12.42
CA GLY A 146 8.35 11.74 12.58
C GLY A 146 7.95 12.69 11.45
N VAL A 147 8.20 13.98 11.68
CA VAL A 147 7.74 15.08 10.81
C VAL A 147 8.41 15.15 9.44
N GLY A 148 9.50 14.40 9.23
CA GLY A 148 10.20 14.30 7.96
C GLY A 148 9.72 13.17 7.05
N MET A 149 8.80 12.32 7.50
CA MET A 149 8.43 11.10 6.77
C MET A 149 7.65 11.40 5.48
N PRO A 150 8.16 11.12 4.27
CA PRO A 150 7.34 11.19 3.06
C PRO A 150 6.39 9.98 3.00
N VAL A 151 5.33 10.09 2.20
CA VAL A 151 4.62 8.90 1.70
C VAL A 151 5.39 8.40 0.48
N SER A 152 6.07 7.27 0.59
CA SER A 152 6.86 6.71 -0.51
C SER A 152 6.20 5.45 -1.05
N LEU A 153 6.02 5.40 -2.37
CA LEU A 153 5.53 4.25 -3.11
C LEU A 153 6.64 3.70 -3.99
N ARG A 154 6.97 2.43 -3.82
CA ARG A 154 7.87 1.68 -4.69
C ARG A 154 7.11 0.60 -5.44
N PHE A 155 7.02 0.74 -6.75
CA PHE A 155 6.32 -0.21 -7.61
C PHE A 155 7.17 -1.45 -7.90
N SER A 156 6.52 -2.60 -8.01
CA SER A 156 7.17 -3.89 -8.31
C SER A 156 7.63 -4.00 -9.77
N ARG A 157 7.27 -3.04 -10.62
CA ARG A 157 7.54 -2.96 -12.06
C ARG A 157 7.71 -1.49 -12.46
N PRO A 158 8.45 -1.19 -13.55
CA PRO A 158 8.45 0.14 -14.16
C PRO A 158 7.04 0.61 -14.51
N ILE A 159 6.78 1.90 -14.33
CA ILE A 159 5.52 2.55 -14.66
C ILE A 159 5.73 3.42 -15.91
N GLU A 160 5.15 2.97 -17.02
CA GLU A 160 5.15 3.69 -18.31
C GLU A 160 4.00 4.70 -18.37
N ASN A 161 2.79 4.28 -17.97
CA ASN A 161 1.60 5.13 -17.90
C ASN A 161 1.47 5.79 -16.52
N ARG A 162 2.35 6.76 -16.24
CA ARG A 162 2.39 7.47 -14.95
C ARG A 162 1.09 8.20 -14.65
N ALA A 163 0.48 8.85 -15.65
CA ALA A 163 -0.75 9.60 -15.47
C ALA A 163 -1.91 8.73 -14.96
N ALA A 164 -2.07 7.51 -15.50
CA ALA A 164 -3.11 6.59 -15.03
C ALA A 164 -2.84 6.08 -13.60
N VAL A 165 -1.58 5.78 -13.28
CA VAL A 165 -1.19 5.33 -11.93
C VAL A 165 -1.35 6.45 -10.91
N GLU A 166 -0.91 7.67 -11.23
CA GLU A 166 -1.07 8.86 -10.38
C GLU A 166 -2.55 9.18 -10.12
N ALA A 167 -3.41 9.10 -11.15
CA ALA A 167 -4.85 9.31 -10.98
C ALA A 167 -5.50 8.28 -10.03
N GLY A 168 -4.90 7.09 -9.88
CA GLY A 168 -5.30 6.07 -8.92
C GLY A 168 -4.68 6.23 -7.53
N ILE A 169 -3.94 7.31 -7.26
CA ILE A 169 -3.26 7.55 -5.98
C ILE A 169 -3.66 8.91 -5.44
N ALA A 170 -4.16 8.95 -4.21
CA ALA A 170 -4.40 10.20 -3.50
C ALA A 170 -3.72 10.19 -2.14
N VAL A 171 -3.10 11.31 -1.78
CA VAL A 171 -2.54 11.54 -0.44
C VAL A 171 -3.19 12.79 0.14
N SER A 172 -3.92 12.63 1.23
CA SER A 172 -4.64 13.71 1.91
C SER A 172 -4.22 13.80 3.37
N SER A 173 -4.45 14.97 4.00
CA SER A 173 -4.12 15.19 5.39
C SER A 173 -5.22 15.95 6.15
N ASP A 174 -5.23 15.76 7.47
CA ASP A 174 -6.01 16.54 8.43
C ASP A 174 -5.06 17.10 9.51
N PRO A 175 -4.90 18.44 9.60
CA PRO A 175 -5.48 19.47 8.75
C PRO A 175 -5.01 19.39 7.28
N PRO A 176 -5.76 19.96 6.32
CA PRO A 176 -5.41 19.87 4.89
C PRO A 176 -4.13 20.67 4.57
N LEU A 177 -3.23 20.03 3.85
CA LEU A 177 -1.96 20.60 3.37
C LEU A 177 -1.85 20.43 1.85
N GLU A 178 -1.10 21.33 1.21
CA GLU A 178 -0.65 21.08 -0.17
C GLU A 178 0.41 19.97 -0.15
N ILE A 179 0.08 18.83 -0.75
CA ILE A 179 0.94 17.64 -0.85
C ILE A 179 1.15 17.33 -2.33
N ALA A 180 2.34 16.89 -2.71
CA ALA A 180 2.53 16.39 -4.07
C ALA A 180 3.57 15.31 -4.22
N GLY A 181 3.33 14.53 -5.28
CA GLY A 181 4.20 13.48 -5.78
C GLY A 181 5.40 14.02 -6.53
N HIS A 182 6.52 13.31 -6.40
CA HIS A 182 7.71 13.43 -7.23
C HIS A 182 8.23 12.04 -7.57
N TRP A 183 8.53 11.82 -8.86
CA TRP A 183 9.07 10.55 -9.33
C TRP A 183 10.59 10.51 -9.20
N PHE A 184 11.08 9.45 -8.57
CA PHE A 184 12.48 9.05 -8.64
C PHE A 184 12.60 7.83 -9.57
N GLY A 185 13.11 8.06 -10.77
CA GLY A 185 13.09 7.05 -11.84
C GLY A 185 11.66 6.74 -12.30
N ASP A 186 11.40 5.48 -12.64
CA ASP A 186 10.12 4.96 -13.16
C ASP A 186 9.41 4.00 -12.19
N GLN A 187 9.98 3.80 -10.99
CA GLN A 187 9.50 2.82 -10.01
C GLN A 187 9.27 3.40 -8.63
N ARG A 188 9.60 4.67 -8.37
CA ARG A 188 9.40 5.29 -7.07
C ARG A 188 8.70 6.62 -7.21
N LEU A 189 7.62 6.79 -6.45
CA LEU A 189 6.83 8.02 -6.34
C LEU A 189 6.71 8.39 -4.87
N ASP A 190 7.26 9.55 -4.50
CA ASP A 190 7.22 10.05 -3.14
C ASP A 190 6.31 11.27 -3.04
N PHE A 191 5.53 11.39 -1.98
CA PHE A 191 4.69 12.54 -1.68
C PHE A 191 5.13 13.21 -0.39
N ARG A 192 5.18 14.54 -0.42
CA ARG A 192 5.38 15.37 0.78
C ARG A 192 4.76 16.76 0.61
N PRO A 193 4.50 17.47 1.72
CA PRO A 193 4.23 18.90 1.69
C PRO A 193 5.51 19.72 1.48
N ARG A 194 5.33 21.04 1.28
CA ARG A 194 6.43 21.99 1.05
C ARG A 194 7.44 22.03 2.20
N SER A 195 6.94 22.05 3.44
CA SER A 195 7.71 22.04 4.68
C SER A 195 7.45 20.74 5.44
N TYR A 196 8.21 20.43 6.49
CA TYR A 196 7.93 19.26 7.34
C TYR A 196 6.47 19.22 7.81
N TRP A 197 5.96 18.00 7.99
CA TRP A 197 4.60 17.80 8.46
C TRP A 197 4.38 18.45 9.84
N PRO A 198 3.26 19.15 10.06
CA PRO A 198 2.87 19.56 11.40
C PRO A 198 2.69 18.36 12.34
N ALA A 199 3.07 18.52 13.60
CA ALA A 199 2.85 17.48 14.60
C ALA A 199 1.35 17.21 14.80
N GLY A 200 0.97 15.94 14.94
CA GLY A 200 -0.42 15.50 15.08
C GLY A 200 -1.21 15.38 13.78
N THR A 201 -0.63 15.72 12.62
CA THR A 201 -1.30 15.56 11.32
C THR A 201 -1.64 14.10 11.06
N LYS A 202 -2.90 13.84 10.68
CA LYS A 202 -3.33 12.52 10.19
C LYS A 202 -3.21 12.51 8.67
N VAL A 203 -2.59 11.48 8.12
CA VAL A 203 -2.39 11.35 6.67
C VAL A 203 -3.07 10.08 6.18
N THR A 204 -3.74 10.18 5.04
CA THR A 204 -4.35 9.04 4.34
C THR A 204 -3.73 8.91 2.95
N LEU A 205 -3.23 7.72 2.64
CA LEU A 205 -2.87 7.27 1.30
C LEU A 205 -3.99 6.36 0.79
N ALA A 206 -4.67 6.79 -0.27
CA ALA A 206 -5.65 6.01 -0.98
C ALA A 206 -5.04 5.44 -2.26
N LEU A 207 -4.97 4.11 -2.35
CA LEU A 207 -4.58 3.37 -3.55
C LEU A 207 -5.83 2.82 -4.22
N ARG A 208 -6.06 3.21 -5.47
CA ARG A 208 -7.12 2.77 -6.38
C ARG A 208 -6.49 2.25 -7.67
N LEU A 209 -5.56 1.32 -7.51
CA LEU A 209 -4.73 0.79 -8.59
C LEU A 209 -5.28 -0.50 -9.20
N LYS A 210 -6.31 -1.10 -8.60
CA LYS A 210 -6.93 -2.29 -9.16
C LYS A 210 -7.43 -2.00 -10.58
N ASP A 211 -7.00 -2.85 -11.52
CA ASP A 211 -7.32 -2.76 -12.94
C ASP A 211 -6.81 -1.50 -13.67
N VAL A 212 -5.98 -0.68 -12.99
CA VAL A 212 -5.22 0.42 -13.62
C VAL A 212 -4.04 -0.16 -14.40
N GLU A 213 -3.86 0.27 -15.64
CA GLU A 213 -2.78 -0.19 -16.51
C GLU A 213 -1.55 0.71 -16.39
N ALA A 214 -0.45 0.17 -15.87
CA ALA A 214 0.81 0.90 -15.71
C ALA A 214 1.76 0.79 -16.91
N ALA A 215 1.60 -0.28 -17.70
CA ALA A 215 2.32 -0.57 -18.94
C ALA A 215 1.46 -1.56 -19.74
N PRO A 216 1.69 -1.75 -21.05
CA PRO A 216 0.85 -2.63 -21.87
C PRO A 216 0.62 -4.01 -21.24
N GLY A 217 -0.63 -4.31 -20.88
CA GLY A 217 -1.07 -5.56 -20.24
C GLY A 217 -0.71 -5.73 -18.77
N HIS A 218 -0.06 -4.75 -18.12
CA HIS A 218 0.34 -4.79 -16.71
C HIS A 218 -0.69 -4.07 -15.84
N LEU A 219 -1.56 -4.84 -15.19
CA LEU A 219 -2.65 -4.30 -14.37
C LEU A 219 -2.31 -4.27 -12.89
N GLY A 220 -2.71 -3.21 -12.21
CA GLY A 220 -2.57 -3.12 -10.76
C GLY A 220 -3.60 -4.00 -10.06
N THR A 221 -3.30 -4.44 -8.84
CA THR A 221 -4.16 -5.36 -8.07
C THR A 221 -4.63 -4.78 -6.74
N GLN A 222 -4.20 -3.56 -6.39
CA GLN A 222 -4.42 -2.99 -5.07
C GLN A 222 -5.56 -1.96 -5.06
N THR A 223 -6.52 -2.19 -4.17
CA THR A 223 -7.44 -1.16 -3.67
C THR A 223 -7.29 -1.14 -2.16
N LYS A 224 -6.76 -0.04 -1.61
CA LYS A 224 -6.42 0.05 -0.19
C LYS A 224 -6.43 1.50 0.29
N ASP A 225 -6.87 1.71 1.53
CA ASP A 225 -6.59 2.92 2.29
C ASP A 225 -5.55 2.60 3.37
N VAL A 226 -4.61 3.52 3.54
CA VAL A 226 -3.50 3.44 4.50
C VAL A 226 -3.52 4.73 5.30
N HIS A 227 -3.56 4.61 6.61
CA HIS A 227 -3.62 5.75 7.52
C HIS A 227 -2.38 5.76 8.42
N PHE A 228 -1.80 6.93 8.63
CA PHE A 228 -0.74 7.10 9.63
C PHE A 228 -0.85 8.46 10.30
N THR A 229 -0.20 8.59 11.44
CA THR A 229 -0.16 9.83 12.22
C THR A 229 1.25 10.38 12.27
N VAL A 230 1.38 11.68 12.05
CA VAL A 230 2.63 12.41 12.30
C VAL A 230 2.70 12.69 13.79
N GLY A 231 3.76 12.21 14.43
CA GLY A 231 4.01 12.37 15.85
C GLY A 231 4.55 13.76 16.20
N ARG A 232 5.37 13.81 17.26
CA ARG A 232 6.04 15.04 17.70
C ARG A 232 7.10 15.51 16.69
N ALA A 233 7.42 16.79 16.72
CA ALA A 233 8.49 17.33 15.88
C ALA A 233 9.83 17.06 16.55
N GLN A 234 10.66 16.19 15.99
CA GLN A 234 12.02 15.97 16.47
C GLN A 234 13.05 16.11 15.34
N ILE A 235 14.03 16.96 15.58
CA ILE A 235 15.13 17.25 14.64
C ILE A 235 16.45 17.11 15.40
N ALA A 236 17.33 16.26 14.91
CA ALA A 236 18.70 16.13 15.37
C ALA A 236 19.63 16.89 14.41
N THR A 237 20.30 17.93 14.90
CA THR A 237 21.29 18.67 14.09
C THR A 237 22.69 18.14 14.42
N VAL A 238 23.35 17.54 13.45
CA VAL A 238 24.74 17.07 13.53
C VAL A 238 25.65 18.13 12.95
N ASP A 239 26.62 18.55 13.75
CA ASP A 239 27.65 19.51 13.37
C ASP A 239 28.99 18.77 13.33
N LEU A 240 29.46 18.48 12.12
CA LEU A 240 30.67 17.70 11.88
C LEU A 240 31.94 18.46 12.24
N ASP A 241 31.92 19.80 12.21
CA ASP A 241 33.06 20.63 12.59
C ASP A 241 33.19 20.74 14.12
N ARG A 242 32.05 20.66 14.83
CA ARG A 242 32.00 20.67 16.29
C ARG A 242 31.91 19.28 16.91
N HIS A 243 31.89 18.23 16.10
CA HIS A 243 31.75 16.83 16.53
C HIS A 243 30.58 16.59 17.51
N THR A 244 29.48 17.32 17.34
CA THR A 244 28.33 17.27 18.26
C THR A 244 27.02 17.11 17.51
N MET A 245 26.06 16.46 18.16
CA MET A 245 24.68 16.37 17.72
C MET A 245 23.76 16.99 18.76
N THR A 246 22.89 17.89 18.31
CA THR A 246 21.89 18.54 19.16
C THR A 246 20.50 18.04 18.81
N VAL A 247 19.85 17.34 19.73
CA VAL A 247 18.50 16.80 19.55
C VAL A 247 17.49 17.78 20.13
N ARG A 248 16.60 18.30 19.27
CA ARG A 248 15.49 19.17 19.67
C ARG A 248 14.16 18.49 19.41
N GLN A 249 13.27 18.57 20.38
CA GLN A 249 11.87 18.17 20.23
C GLN A 249 10.98 19.38 20.47
N ASP A 250 10.05 19.64 19.54
CA ASP A 250 9.14 20.78 19.58
C ASP A 250 9.91 22.10 19.79
N ASN A 251 11.05 22.21 19.09
CA ASN A 251 12.03 23.30 19.16
C ASN A 251 12.74 23.51 20.53
N ARG A 252 12.54 22.60 21.49
CA ARG A 252 13.23 22.61 22.79
C ARG A 252 14.43 21.67 22.77
N LEU A 253 15.56 22.11 23.31
CA LEU A 253 16.75 21.27 23.47
C LEU A 253 16.45 20.12 24.43
N LEU A 254 16.56 18.88 23.95
CA LEU A 254 16.49 17.69 24.79
C LEU A 254 17.87 17.25 25.25
N ARG A 255 18.81 17.15 24.30
CA ARG A 255 20.15 16.65 24.59
C ARG A 255 21.17 17.12 23.55
N THR A 256 22.40 17.32 24.02
CA THR A 256 23.59 17.39 23.17
C THR A 256 24.40 16.12 23.38
N LEU A 257 24.84 15.52 22.28
CA LEU A 257 25.57 14.25 22.25
C LEU A 257 26.89 14.45 21.51
N ASP A 258 27.97 13.92 22.05
CA ASP A 258 29.25 13.86 21.36
C ASP A 258 29.21 12.76 20.30
N ILE A 259 29.68 13.06 19.10
CA ILE A 259 29.65 12.16 17.95
C ILE A 259 31.03 12.04 17.29
N SER A 260 31.19 11.05 16.44
CA SER A 260 32.25 10.98 15.43
C SER A 260 31.62 10.72 14.08
N GLY A 261 31.78 11.64 13.13
CA GLY A 261 31.37 11.47 11.74
C GLY A 261 32.40 10.71 10.90
N GLY A 262 32.24 10.82 9.58
CA GLY A 262 33.12 10.23 8.57
C GLY A 262 34.47 10.95 8.41
N SER A 263 35.53 10.19 8.15
CA SER A 263 36.86 10.74 7.88
C SER A 263 36.88 11.59 6.61
N PRO A 264 37.94 12.37 6.34
CA PRO A 264 38.09 13.11 5.08
C PRO A 264 37.99 12.22 3.84
N GLU A 265 38.47 10.98 3.91
CA GLU A 265 38.43 9.99 2.82
C GLU A 265 37.03 9.39 2.63
N HIS A 266 36.24 9.32 3.70
CA HIS A 266 34.89 8.76 3.72
C HIS A 266 33.91 9.70 4.41
N SER A 267 33.74 10.89 3.83
CA SER A 267 32.96 11.96 4.47
C SER A 267 31.50 11.57 4.71
N THR A 268 30.95 11.97 5.86
CA THR A 268 29.50 11.89 6.09
C THR A 268 28.78 12.88 5.21
N TYR A 269 27.67 12.46 4.57
CA TYR A 269 26.88 13.37 3.76
C TYR A 269 26.35 14.56 4.56
N LEU A 270 26.35 15.73 3.92
CA LEU A 270 25.68 16.94 4.38
C LEU A 270 24.22 16.97 3.89
N GLY A 271 23.36 17.69 4.62
CA GLY A 271 21.97 17.91 4.24
C GLY A 271 20.97 17.26 5.19
N VAL A 272 19.73 17.16 4.72
CA VAL A 272 18.60 16.64 5.49
C VAL A 272 18.46 15.14 5.23
N MET A 273 18.53 14.34 6.28
CA MET A 273 18.30 12.90 6.20
C MET A 273 17.11 12.50 7.07
N VAL A 274 16.32 11.55 6.59
CA VAL A 274 15.14 11.04 7.30
C VAL A 274 15.46 9.63 7.80
N VAL A 275 15.18 9.37 9.08
CA VAL A 275 15.34 8.03 9.66
C VAL A 275 14.36 7.07 8.99
N SER A 276 14.85 6.15 8.16
CA SER A 276 14.00 5.23 7.40
C SER A 276 13.74 3.91 8.13
N GLU A 277 14.72 3.44 8.91
CA GLU A 277 14.67 2.15 9.60
C GLU A 277 15.40 2.24 10.95
N ARG A 278 15.06 1.33 11.86
CA ARG A 278 15.63 1.23 13.20
C ARG A 278 15.95 -0.22 13.51
N PHE A 279 17.16 -0.47 13.97
CA PHE A 279 17.64 -1.79 14.37
C PHE A 279 18.27 -1.72 15.75
N GLU A 280 17.80 -2.54 16.69
CA GLU A 280 18.43 -2.65 18.01
C GLU A 280 19.86 -3.18 17.87
N VAL A 281 20.06 -4.15 16.98
CA VAL A 281 21.37 -4.66 16.56
C VAL A 281 21.30 -5.00 15.07
N THR A 282 22.35 -4.68 14.32
CA THR A 282 22.48 -5.08 12.91
C THR A 282 23.94 -5.38 12.56
N ARG A 283 24.13 -6.13 11.47
CA ARG A 283 25.46 -6.34 10.88
C ARG A 283 25.72 -5.24 9.84
N MET A 284 26.83 -4.54 9.98
CA MET A 284 27.31 -3.58 8.98
C MET A 284 28.53 -4.16 8.27
N ASN A 285 28.44 -4.29 6.94
CA ASN A 285 29.46 -4.90 6.09
C ASN A 285 29.78 -3.97 4.91
N SER A 286 31.04 -3.59 4.77
CA SER A 286 31.55 -2.64 3.75
C SER A 286 31.28 -3.08 2.31
N GLN A 287 31.21 -4.38 2.03
CA GLN A 287 30.89 -4.90 0.70
C GLN A 287 29.47 -4.53 0.26
N THR A 288 28.53 -4.41 1.21
CA THR A 288 27.13 -4.06 0.91
C THR A 288 26.95 -2.61 0.46
N VAL A 289 27.97 -1.78 0.68
CA VAL A 289 28.01 -0.36 0.33
C VAL A 289 29.14 -0.02 -0.64
N GLY A 290 29.78 -1.03 -1.24
CA GLY A 290 30.81 -0.84 -2.27
C GLY A 290 32.18 -0.41 -1.76
N LEU A 291 32.48 -0.59 -0.47
CA LEU A 291 33.76 -0.22 0.16
C LEU A 291 34.73 -1.40 0.32
N GLY A 292 34.58 -2.46 -0.48
CA GLY A 292 35.45 -3.64 -0.40
C GLY A 292 35.44 -4.29 1.01
N ASP A 293 36.62 -4.60 1.54
CA ASP A 293 36.82 -5.36 2.78
C ASP A 293 37.28 -4.49 3.98
N GLU A 294 36.87 -3.22 4.02
CA GLU A 294 37.25 -2.27 5.07
C GLU A 294 36.68 -2.63 6.46
N TYR A 295 35.45 -3.17 6.53
CA TYR A 295 34.85 -3.57 7.80
C TYR A 295 33.75 -4.64 7.68
N ASP A 296 33.61 -5.47 8.70
CA ASP A 296 32.51 -6.42 8.87
C ASP A 296 32.18 -6.58 10.36
N ILE A 297 31.27 -5.73 10.85
CA ILE A 297 30.90 -5.68 12.27
C ILE A 297 29.55 -6.35 12.44
N LYS A 298 29.51 -7.45 13.19
CA LYS A 298 28.35 -8.36 13.26
C LYS A 298 27.21 -7.85 14.13
N ASP A 299 27.52 -6.98 15.09
CA ASP A 299 26.67 -6.63 16.22
C ASP A 299 26.68 -5.12 16.49
N VAL A 300 26.52 -4.30 15.45
CA VAL A 300 26.40 -2.84 15.61
C VAL A 300 25.08 -2.50 16.31
N PRO A 301 25.10 -1.94 17.54
CA PRO A 301 23.89 -1.65 18.28
C PRO A 301 23.25 -0.32 17.87
N HIS A 302 21.95 -0.18 18.17
CA HIS A 302 21.19 1.07 18.12
C HIS A 302 21.31 1.82 16.78
N ALA A 303 21.21 1.08 15.67
CA ALA A 303 21.40 1.62 14.34
C ALA A 303 20.10 2.25 13.79
N LEU A 304 20.22 3.49 13.30
CA LEU A 304 19.16 4.26 12.64
C LEU A 304 19.61 4.54 11.20
N ARG A 305 18.93 3.96 10.21
CA ARG A 305 19.29 4.14 8.79
C ARG A 305 18.89 5.54 8.32
N LEU A 306 19.80 6.23 7.64
CA LEU A 306 19.59 7.57 7.08
C LEU A 306 19.63 7.62 5.56
N THR A 307 20.39 6.73 4.92
CA THR A 307 20.51 6.67 3.45
C THR A 307 20.42 5.23 2.94
N ALA A 308 20.00 5.07 1.69
CA ALA A 308 20.01 3.77 1.02
C ALA A 308 21.44 3.30 0.73
N SER A 309 22.37 4.23 0.52
CA SER A 309 23.80 3.96 0.32
C SER A 309 24.57 3.60 1.60
N GLY A 310 23.90 3.56 2.77
CA GLY A 310 24.46 2.95 3.98
C GLY A 310 25.00 3.88 5.05
N THR A 311 24.56 5.14 5.09
CA THR A 311 24.81 6.05 6.23
C THR A 311 23.86 5.73 7.37
N PHE A 312 24.40 5.55 8.58
CA PHE A 312 23.65 5.32 9.81
C PHE A 312 24.10 6.27 10.91
N LEU A 313 23.18 6.58 11.83
CA LEU A 313 23.52 6.87 13.23
C LEU A 313 23.56 5.53 13.97
N HIS A 314 24.59 5.26 14.76
CA HIS A 314 24.66 4.00 15.49
C HIS A 314 25.52 4.08 16.76
N GLY A 315 25.35 3.08 17.63
CA GLY A 315 26.24 2.86 18.76
C GLY A 315 27.58 2.28 18.30
N ASN A 316 28.66 2.77 18.90
CA ASN A 316 30.01 2.33 18.64
C ASN A 316 30.69 2.07 19.99
N TYR A 317 31.02 0.79 20.22
CA TYR A 317 31.66 0.30 21.43
C TYR A 317 33.15 -0.01 21.24
N TRP A 318 33.63 0.00 20.00
CA TRP A 318 34.99 -0.43 19.64
C TRP A 318 35.97 0.73 19.50
N THR A 319 35.48 1.93 19.19
CA THR A 319 36.29 3.15 19.11
C THR A 319 36.54 3.71 20.51
N ASP A 320 37.76 4.19 20.75
CA ASP A 320 38.11 4.87 22.01
C ASP A 320 37.15 6.03 22.28
N ARG A 321 36.67 6.13 23.52
CA ARG A 321 35.68 7.13 23.92
C ARG A 321 36.16 8.57 23.69
N ALA A 322 37.46 8.83 23.73
CA ALA A 322 38.03 10.16 23.51
C ALA A 322 37.87 10.67 22.07
N VAL A 323 37.53 9.81 21.10
CA VAL A 323 37.29 10.22 19.71
C VAL A 323 35.98 11.00 19.56
N PHE A 324 34.94 10.61 20.30
CA PHE A 324 33.63 11.25 20.22
C PHE A 324 33.70 12.66 20.80
N GLY A 325 33.27 13.66 20.02
CA GLY A 325 33.41 15.07 20.39
C GLY A 325 34.76 15.68 20.00
N ALA A 326 35.68 14.91 19.40
CA ALA A 326 37.02 15.36 19.09
C ALA A 326 37.45 15.16 17.63
N ALA A 327 36.98 14.10 16.96
CA ALA A 327 37.38 13.80 15.58
C ALA A 327 36.29 13.04 14.81
N ASN A 328 36.38 13.09 13.48
CA ASN A 328 35.57 12.29 12.57
C ASN A 328 36.44 11.18 11.96
N THR A 329 36.13 9.92 12.24
CA THR A 329 36.99 8.78 11.90
C THR A 329 36.26 7.61 11.25
N SER A 330 34.97 7.74 10.94
CA SER A 330 34.16 6.63 10.41
C SER A 330 34.21 6.54 8.88
N HIS A 331 33.58 5.50 8.32
CA HIS A 331 33.36 5.35 6.86
C HIS A 331 32.03 6.02 6.41
N GLY A 332 31.76 7.22 6.93
CA GLY A 332 30.57 8.02 6.59
C GLY A 332 29.39 7.91 7.56
N CYS A 333 29.40 6.93 8.47
CA CYS A 333 28.41 6.83 9.56
C CYS A 333 28.63 7.89 10.65
N ILE A 334 27.61 8.11 11.48
CA ILE A 334 27.68 9.01 12.63
C ILE A 334 27.64 8.14 13.89
N GLY A 335 28.81 7.92 14.48
CA GLY A 335 28.96 7.07 15.66
C GLY A 335 28.66 7.83 16.95
N LEU A 336 28.04 7.14 17.89
CA LEU A 336 27.84 7.57 19.28
C LEU A 336 28.47 6.56 20.25
N PRO A 337 28.95 7.00 21.43
CA PRO A 337 29.42 6.06 22.45
C PRO A 337 28.33 5.06 22.84
N ASP A 338 28.70 3.78 22.88
CA ASP A 338 27.85 2.68 23.35
C ASP A 338 28.68 1.57 24.02
N THR A 339 28.02 0.48 24.42
CA THR A 339 28.64 -0.76 24.90
C THR A 339 28.32 -1.92 23.95
N GLN A 340 29.14 -2.96 23.95
CA GLN A 340 28.86 -4.15 23.14
C GLN A 340 27.49 -4.73 23.51
N GLY A 341 26.68 -5.04 22.50
CA GLY A 341 25.28 -5.49 22.67
C GLY A 341 24.26 -4.37 22.92
N GLY A 342 24.69 -3.11 23.06
CA GLY A 342 23.82 -1.94 23.24
C GLY A 342 23.36 -1.74 24.68
N GLY A 343 23.63 -0.57 25.25
CA GLY A 343 23.14 -0.18 26.59
C GLY A 343 22.04 0.88 26.53
N ALA A 344 20.90 0.66 27.21
CA ALA A 344 19.79 1.62 27.25
C ALA A 344 20.19 3.01 27.79
N GLY A 345 21.19 3.07 28.69
CA GLY A 345 21.67 4.32 29.28
C GLY A 345 22.81 5.01 28.50
N THR A 346 23.29 4.43 27.40
CA THR A 346 24.38 5.03 26.61
C THR A 346 23.87 6.18 25.75
N PRO A 347 24.74 7.08 25.26
CA PRO A 347 24.38 8.09 24.28
C PRO A 347 23.59 7.54 23.09
N ALA A 348 24.07 6.43 22.50
CA ALA A 348 23.41 5.77 21.38
C ALA A 348 22.06 5.15 21.77
N GLY A 349 21.99 4.43 22.90
CA GLY A 349 20.75 3.80 23.36
C GLY A 349 19.67 4.83 23.72
N TRP A 350 20.06 5.95 24.33
CA TRP A 350 19.15 7.06 24.57
C TRP A 350 18.61 7.62 23.26
N LEU A 351 19.47 7.92 22.28
CA LEU A 351 19.04 8.44 20.99
C LEU A 351 18.06 7.46 20.33
N TYR A 352 18.43 6.18 20.26
CA TYR A 352 17.62 5.15 19.67
C TYR A 352 16.22 5.10 20.27
N GLN A 353 16.10 5.10 21.61
CA GLN A 353 14.80 5.08 22.29
C GLN A 353 13.96 6.34 22.04
N HIS A 354 14.63 7.47 21.83
CA HIS A 354 13.99 8.77 21.62
C HIS A 354 13.78 9.09 20.14
N THR A 355 14.11 8.22 19.19
CA THR A 355 13.92 8.49 17.75
C THR A 355 12.73 7.70 17.20
N LEU A 356 11.96 8.27 16.28
CA LEU A 356 10.98 7.56 15.45
C LEU A 356 11.49 7.41 14.02
N VAL A 357 10.98 6.41 13.29
CA VAL A 357 11.04 6.42 11.82
C VAL A 357 10.35 7.69 11.34
N GLY A 358 10.96 8.43 10.43
CA GLY A 358 10.48 9.73 9.96
C GLY A 358 11.07 10.94 10.67
N ASP A 359 11.79 10.76 11.79
CA ASP A 359 12.49 11.87 12.42
C ASP A 359 13.62 12.39 11.52
N VAL A 360 13.94 13.67 11.67
CA VAL A 360 14.88 14.37 10.79
C VAL A 360 16.27 14.46 11.44
N VAL A 361 17.30 14.20 10.65
CA VAL A 361 18.70 14.43 10.97
C VAL A 361 19.28 15.43 9.98
N GLU A 362 19.60 16.63 10.44
CA GLU A 362 20.22 17.68 9.63
C GLU A 362 21.72 17.68 9.87
N VAL A 363 22.50 17.32 8.85
CA VAL A 363 23.96 17.26 8.94
C VAL A 363 24.57 18.48 8.27
N ARG A 364 25.44 19.18 9.00
CA ARG A 364 26.19 20.34 8.52
C ARG A 364 27.67 20.20 8.86
N GLY A 365 28.50 20.87 8.07
CA GLY A 365 29.95 20.93 8.24
C GLY A 365 30.59 21.71 7.11
N SER A 366 31.88 21.98 7.25
CA SER A 366 32.71 22.68 6.27
C SER A 366 33.11 21.79 5.07
N HIS A 367 33.08 20.47 5.24
CA HIS A 367 33.48 19.47 4.24
C HIS A 367 32.46 18.34 4.13
N GLY A 368 32.37 17.74 2.93
CA GLY A 368 31.52 16.58 2.64
C GLY A 368 30.54 16.83 1.48
N ASP A 369 30.15 15.74 0.82
CA ASP A 369 29.17 15.78 -0.27
C ASP A 369 27.75 15.98 0.27
N ARG A 370 26.87 16.61 -0.53
CA ARG A 370 25.45 16.68 -0.19
C ARG A 370 24.75 15.37 -0.52
N VAL A 371 23.89 14.90 0.39
CA VAL A 371 23.07 13.72 0.14
C VAL A 371 22.15 13.96 -1.07
N ALA A 372 22.13 12.99 -1.99
CA ALA A 372 21.23 13.02 -3.13
C ALA A 372 19.77 12.86 -2.67
N PRO A 373 18.79 13.57 -3.27
CA PRO A 373 17.39 13.49 -2.83
C PRO A 373 16.77 12.09 -2.91
N ASP A 374 17.23 11.26 -3.85
CA ASP A 374 16.76 9.90 -4.09
C ASP A 374 17.48 8.84 -3.23
N ASN A 375 18.58 9.20 -2.56
CA ASN A 375 19.33 8.30 -1.70
C ASN A 375 18.62 8.10 -0.36
N GLY A 376 17.79 7.06 -0.26
CA GLY A 376 16.89 6.88 0.88
C GLY A 376 15.68 7.82 0.80
N LEU A 377 15.11 8.23 1.93
CA LEU A 377 13.89 9.06 1.99
C LEU A 377 14.20 10.58 2.02
N ASN A 378 15.26 11.00 1.32
CA ASN A 378 15.93 12.29 1.52
C ASN A 378 15.48 13.40 0.55
N GLY A 379 14.22 13.32 0.10
CA GLY A 379 13.62 14.26 -0.85
C GLY A 379 13.56 15.72 -0.40
N TRP A 380 13.81 16.00 0.88
CA TRP A 380 13.91 17.35 1.45
C TRP A 380 15.11 18.15 0.95
N ASN A 381 16.12 17.48 0.36
CA ASN A 381 17.26 18.15 -0.28
C ASN A 381 16.94 18.63 -1.71
N LEU A 382 15.77 18.29 -2.25
CA LEU A 382 15.27 18.84 -3.50
C LEU A 382 14.40 20.08 -3.22
N PRO A 383 14.74 21.27 -3.74
CA PRO A 383 13.93 22.47 -3.56
C PRO A 383 12.48 22.23 -4.02
N TRP A 384 11.50 22.81 -3.31
CA TRP A 384 10.08 22.61 -3.63
C TRP A 384 9.75 22.94 -5.09
N SER A 385 10.32 24.01 -5.64
CA SER A 385 10.10 24.37 -7.05
C SER A 385 10.54 23.28 -8.03
N GLN A 386 11.55 22.48 -7.69
CA GLN A 386 12.02 21.33 -8.48
C GLN A 386 11.20 20.07 -8.18
N TRP A 387 10.79 19.88 -6.92
CA TRP A 387 9.91 18.79 -6.51
C TRP A 387 8.62 18.77 -7.32
N THR A 388 8.07 19.95 -7.60
CA THR A 388 6.78 20.12 -8.27
C THR A 388 6.86 20.25 -9.79
N VAL A 389 8.05 20.09 -10.39
CA VAL A 389 8.21 20.13 -11.86
C VAL A 389 7.52 18.92 -12.48
N GLY A 390 6.80 19.15 -13.59
CA GLY A 390 6.19 18.06 -14.34
C GLY A 390 4.89 17.51 -13.73
N ARG A 391 4.33 18.17 -12.71
CA ARG A 391 2.97 17.86 -12.24
C ARG A 391 1.99 17.99 -13.43
N THR A 392 1.36 16.89 -13.82
CA THR A 392 -0.01 16.97 -14.34
C THR A 392 -0.86 17.47 -13.18
N ALA A 393 -1.65 18.54 -13.38
CA ALA A 393 -2.38 19.23 -12.31
C ALA A 393 -3.08 18.24 -11.36
N ALA A 394 -2.85 18.39 -10.06
CA ALA A 394 -3.41 17.50 -9.04
C ALA A 394 -4.95 17.48 -9.11
N VAL A 395 -5.52 16.29 -9.05
CA VAL A 395 -6.95 16.08 -8.78
C VAL A 395 -7.17 16.30 -7.29
N HIS A 396 -8.18 17.12 -6.97
CA HIS A 396 -8.52 17.64 -5.64
C HIS A 396 -8.97 16.59 -4.62
#